data_AF-A0A8T5KCH9-F1
#
_entry.id   AF-A0A8T5KCH9-F1
#
_cell.length_a   1.000
_cell.length_b   1.000
_cell.length_c   1.000
_cell.angle_alpha   90.00
_cell.angle_beta   90.00
_cell.angle_gamma   90.00
#
_symmetry.space_group_name_H-M   'P 1'
#
loop_
_entity.id
_entity.type
_entity.pdbx_description
1 polymer ?
#
loop_
_entity_poly.entity_id
_entity_poly.type
_entity_poly.pdbx_seq_one_letter_code
_entity_poly.pdbx_strand_id
1 'polypeptide(L)'
;MPPENIEWHVPDLDWQPGQIIRHGDLGPWNTLWSDGQLSGVIDWDFAEPGEPLDDVAQFAWHGVPLRGDAVWRKAGFKDAPDVKTRLLALCTSYGANPVEVVDSLLRLQTEEIRRIKSLGSNGIEPWKFFRERGDAEETQEENRWLESNRRRILG
;
A
#
# COMPACT_ATOMS: atom_id res chain seq x y z
N MET A 1 -29.27 12.92 7.54
CA MET A 1 -28.89 11.52 7.81
C MET A 1 -28.25 10.97 6.55
N PRO A 2 -27.14 10.23 6.65
CA PRO A 2 -26.66 9.51 5.48
C PRO A 2 -27.67 8.40 5.11
N PRO A 3 -27.66 7.90 3.85
CA PRO A 3 -28.66 6.94 3.36
C PRO A 3 -28.71 5.66 4.19
N GLU A 4 -29.82 4.94 4.14
CA GLU A 4 -29.97 3.68 4.89
C GLU A 4 -29.07 2.55 4.36
N ASN A 5 -28.54 2.68 3.13
CA ASN A 5 -27.67 1.70 2.46
C ASN A 5 -26.37 2.36 2.01
N ILE A 6 -25.50 2.74 2.95
CA ILE A 6 -24.15 3.21 2.62
C ILE A 6 -23.30 1.97 2.38
N GLU A 7 -22.68 1.90 1.21
CA GLU A 7 -21.70 0.88 0.86
C GLU A 7 -20.31 1.53 0.79
N TRP A 8 -19.29 0.72 0.98
CA TRP A 8 -17.91 1.15 0.75
C TRP A 8 -17.72 1.48 -0.74
N HIS A 9 -16.86 2.48 -1.01
CA HIS A 9 -16.51 2.81 -2.40
C HIS A 9 -15.89 1.60 -3.12
N VAL A 10 -15.10 0.82 -2.38
CA VAL A 10 -14.53 -0.43 -2.87
C VAL A 10 -15.58 -1.55 -2.80
N PRO A 11 -15.93 -2.17 -3.95
CA PRO A 11 -16.97 -3.20 -4.00
C PRO A 11 -16.66 -4.45 -3.19
N ASP A 12 -17.71 -5.16 -2.79
CA ASP A 12 -17.68 -6.51 -2.18
C ASP A 12 -16.88 -6.60 -0.87
N LEU A 13 -16.84 -5.52 -0.08
CA LEU A 13 -16.18 -5.49 1.22
C LEU A 13 -17.18 -5.51 2.38
N ASP A 14 -17.07 -6.56 3.19
CA ASP A 14 -17.76 -6.70 4.46
C ASP A 14 -16.81 -6.52 5.63
N TRP A 15 -17.26 -5.81 6.67
CA TRP A 15 -16.53 -5.70 7.93
C TRP A 15 -16.37 -7.06 8.61
N GLN A 16 -15.14 -7.41 8.98
CA GLN A 16 -14.81 -8.61 9.74
C GLN A 16 -14.31 -8.28 11.17
N PRO A 17 -14.56 -9.15 12.17
CA PRO A 17 -14.01 -8.97 13.51
C PRO A 17 -12.47 -8.86 13.49
N GLY A 18 -11.94 -7.79 14.10
CA GLY A 18 -10.50 -7.53 14.18
C GLY A 18 -9.98 -6.55 13.13
N GLN A 19 -10.78 -6.21 12.12
CA GLN A 19 -10.43 -5.17 11.16
C GLN A 19 -10.52 -3.76 11.75
N ILE A 20 -9.83 -2.84 11.08
CA ILE A 20 -9.93 -1.41 11.30
C ILE A 20 -10.32 -0.72 9.98
N ILE A 21 -10.70 0.56 10.05
CA ILE A 21 -10.82 1.37 8.84
C ILE A 21 -9.41 1.82 8.46
N ARG A 22 -8.95 1.37 7.31
CA ARG A 22 -7.69 1.79 6.70
C ARG A 22 -7.94 2.87 5.66
N HIS A 23 -6.90 3.61 5.27
CA HIS A 23 -6.91 4.65 4.26
C HIS A 23 -7.03 4.09 2.84
N GLY A 24 -6.42 2.93 2.58
CA GLY A 24 -6.49 2.24 1.28
C GLY A 24 -5.50 2.76 0.22
N ASP A 25 -5.13 4.04 0.27
CA ASP A 25 -4.08 4.62 -0.59
C ASP A 25 -3.01 5.43 0.18
N LEU A 26 -2.47 4.88 1.27
CA LEU A 26 -1.52 5.61 2.12
C LEU A 26 -0.12 5.63 1.49
N GLY A 27 0.19 6.69 0.75
CA GLY A 27 1.51 6.95 0.18
C GLY A 27 2.02 8.38 0.41
N PRO A 28 3.28 8.69 0.06
CA PRO A 28 3.84 10.04 0.23
C PRO A 28 3.01 11.16 -0.44
N TRP A 29 2.29 10.86 -1.52
CA TRP A 29 1.42 11.82 -2.22
C TRP A 29 0.16 12.22 -1.42
N ASN A 30 -0.28 11.38 -0.48
CA ASN A 30 -1.46 11.60 0.37
C ASN A 30 -1.10 12.06 1.79
N THR A 31 0.17 12.40 2.03
CA THR A 31 0.65 12.91 3.32
C THR A 31 1.09 14.37 3.24
N LEU A 32 0.63 15.19 4.19
CA LEU A 32 0.97 16.61 4.27
C LEU A 32 2.01 16.84 5.37
N TRP A 33 3.10 17.52 5.03
CA TRP A 33 4.22 17.76 5.94
C TRP A 33 4.47 19.25 6.17
N SER A 34 4.65 19.64 7.42
CA SER A 34 5.08 21.00 7.82
C SER A 34 6.23 20.87 8.81
N ASP A 35 7.33 21.57 8.54
CA ASP A 35 8.52 21.59 9.42
C ASP A 35 9.04 20.19 9.83
N GLY A 36 8.97 19.24 8.89
CA GLY A 36 9.40 17.86 9.12
C GLY A 36 8.43 17.00 9.94
N GLN A 37 7.23 17.52 10.25
CA GLN A 37 6.18 16.79 10.96
C GLN A 37 4.98 16.51 10.04
N LEU A 38 4.37 15.34 10.23
CA LEU A 38 3.11 15.01 9.57
C LEU A 38 2.01 15.91 10.13
N SER A 39 1.37 16.67 9.24
CA SER A 39 0.32 17.64 9.57
C SER A 39 -1.07 17.18 9.13
N GLY A 40 -1.16 16.19 8.26
CA GLY A 40 -2.44 15.62 7.82
C GLY A 40 -2.30 14.49 6.81
N VAL A 41 -3.40 13.77 6.63
CA VAL A 41 -3.59 12.73 5.61
C VAL A 41 -4.87 13.08 4.84
N ILE A 42 -4.79 13.03 3.52
CA ILE A 42 -5.86 13.42 2.59
C ILE A 42 -6.19 12.26 1.64
N ASP A 43 -7.27 12.40 0.88
CA ASP A 43 -7.69 11.44 -0.17
C ASP A 43 -8.17 10.08 0.37
N TRP A 44 -9.25 10.14 1.16
CA TRP A 44 -9.87 8.99 1.83
C TRP A 44 -10.86 8.21 0.94
N ASP A 45 -10.84 8.40 -0.37
CA ASP A 45 -11.83 7.78 -1.29
C ASP A 45 -11.70 6.25 -1.33
N PHE A 46 -10.52 5.71 -0.98
CA PHE A 46 -10.26 4.27 -0.84
C PHE A 46 -10.33 3.76 0.62
N ALA A 47 -10.89 4.55 1.54
CA ALA A 47 -11.04 4.09 2.91
C ALA A 47 -11.94 2.85 2.95
N GLU A 48 -11.48 1.80 3.62
CA GLU A 48 -12.13 0.50 3.63
C GLU A 48 -11.80 -0.30 4.91
N PRO A 49 -12.56 -1.36 5.23
CA PRO A 49 -12.15 -2.32 6.26
C PRO A 49 -10.87 -3.06 5.84
N GLY A 50 -9.90 -3.17 6.74
CA GLY A 50 -8.65 -3.87 6.49
C GLY A 50 -7.91 -4.28 7.75
N GLU A 51 -6.77 -4.96 7.58
CA GLU A 51 -5.96 -5.43 8.70
C GLU A 51 -5.14 -4.28 9.31
N PRO A 52 -4.84 -4.30 10.63
CA PRO A 52 -4.13 -3.21 11.31
C PRO A 52 -2.76 -2.82 10.75
N LEU A 53 -2.12 -3.69 9.97
CA LEU A 53 -0.82 -3.44 9.33
C LEU A 53 -0.92 -3.01 7.86
N ASP A 54 -2.11 -3.02 7.25
CA ASP A 54 -2.24 -2.82 5.81
C ASP A 54 -1.74 -1.44 5.36
N ASP A 55 -2.08 -0.37 6.08
CA ASP A 55 -1.59 0.97 5.74
C ASP A 55 -0.11 1.18 6.07
N VAL A 56 0.43 0.48 7.07
CA VAL A 56 1.87 0.50 7.35
C VAL A 56 2.62 -0.20 6.23
N ALA A 57 2.10 -1.33 5.76
CA ALA A 57 2.61 -2.07 4.62
C ALA A 57 2.54 -1.23 3.33
N GLN A 58 1.42 -0.57 3.07
CA GLN A 58 1.27 0.33 1.92
C GLN A 58 2.23 1.52 2.00
N PHE A 59 2.38 2.13 3.18
CA PHE A 59 3.35 3.21 3.34
C PHE A 59 4.79 2.70 3.19
N ALA A 60 5.11 1.49 3.65
CA ALA A 60 6.42 0.88 3.42
C ALA A 60 6.70 0.66 1.93
N TRP A 61 5.68 0.26 1.16
CA TRP A 61 5.79 0.08 -0.29
C TRP A 61 6.36 1.32 -0.98
N HIS A 62 5.85 2.51 -0.66
CA HIS A 62 6.24 3.74 -1.36
C HIS A 62 7.25 4.60 -0.60
N GLY A 63 7.17 4.67 0.72
CA GLY A 63 8.04 5.45 1.60
C GLY A 63 9.38 4.78 1.96
N VAL A 64 9.43 3.44 1.95
CA VAL A 64 10.66 2.63 2.12
C VAL A 64 11.20 2.09 0.77
N PRO A 65 10.71 2.65 -0.34
CA PRO A 65 10.54 2.00 -1.65
C PRO A 65 10.78 0.47 -1.71
N LEU A 66 9.87 -0.33 -1.15
CA LEU A 66 9.92 -1.80 -1.25
C LEU A 66 9.39 -2.32 -2.60
N ARG A 67 9.95 -1.80 -3.70
CA ARG A 67 9.39 -1.99 -5.05
C ARG A 67 10.39 -1.97 -6.21
N GLY A 68 11.60 -2.50 -6.00
CA GLY A 68 12.56 -2.67 -7.10
C GLY A 68 13.72 -1.69 -7.12
N ASP A 69 14.86 -2.18 -7.64
CA ASP A 69 16.14 -1.47 -7.64
C ASP A 69 16.23 -0.36 -8.69
N ALA A 70 15.23 -0.17 -9.54
CA ALA A 70 15.13 0.94 -10.49
C ALA A 70 14.09 2.00 -10.07
N VAL A 71 13.20 1.66 -9.13
CA VAL A 71 12.02 2.46 -8.81
C VAL A 71 12.31 3.52 -7.74
N TRP A 72 13.35 3.35 -6.92
CA TRP A 72 13.76 4.40 -5.96
C TRP A 72 14.12 5.73 -6.64
N ARG A 73 14.64 5.72 -7.88
CA ARG A 73 14.85 6.96 -8.66
C ARG A 73 13.53 7.63 -9.00
N LYS A 74 12.54 6.86 -9.46
CA LYS A 74 11.18 7.37 -9.72
C LYS A 74 10.51 7.86 -8.44
N ALA A 75 10.84 7.27 -7.30
CA ALA A 75 10.41 7.69 -5.97
C ALA A 75 11.15 8.94 -5.43
N GLY A 76 12.05 9.55 -6.22
CA GLY A 76 12.72 10.80 -5.88
C GLY A 76 13.99 10.67 -5.03
N PHE A 77 14.49 9.46 -4.81
CA PHE A 77 15.76 9.26 -4.09
C PHE A 77 16.95 9.60 -4.99
N LYS A 78 17.92 10.36 -4.44
CA LYS A 78 19.16 10.74 -5.15
C LYS A 78 20.10 9.54 -5.33
N ASP A 79 20.20 8.71 -4.30
CA ASP A 79 21.03 7.51 -4.24
C ASP A 79 20.18 6.30 -3.84
N ALA A 80 20.71 5.10 -4.04
CA ALA A 80 20.02 3.87 -3.63
C ALA A 80 19.75 3.92 -2.11
N PRO A 81 18.47 3.83 -1.67
CA PRO A 81 18.14 3.93 -0.26
C PRO A 81 18.55 2.66 0.50
N ASP A 82 18.97 2.84 1.75
CA ASP A 82 19.06 1.73 2.70
C ASP A 82 17.64 1.34 3.15
N VAL A 83 17.02 0.45 2.36
CA VAL A 83 15.65 -0.03 2.59
C VAL A 83 15.51 -0.75 3.93
N LYS A 84 16.56 -1.42 4.42
CA LYS A 84 16.54 -2.13 5.69
C LYS A 84 16.45 -1.16 6.86
N THR A 85 17.35 -0.17 6.90
CA THR A 85 17.34 0.85 7.97
C THR A 85 16.04 1.65 7.96
N ARG A 86 15.52 1.99 6.77
CA ARG A 86 14.23 2.70 6.63
C ARG A 86 13.04 1.85 7.10
N LEU A 87 12.98 0.57 6.73
CA LEU A 87 11.94 -0.34 7.20
C LEU A 87 11.98 -0.48 8.72
N LEU A 88 13.16 -0.65 9.29
CA LEU A 88 13.34 -0.74 10.74
C LEU A 88 12.89 0.54 11.45
N ALA A 89 13.20 1.72 10.91
CA ALA A 89 12.76 2.98 11.48
C ALA A 89 11.23 3.14 11.46
N LEU A 90 10.58 2.77 10.34
CA LEU A 90 9.11 2.76 10.22
C LEU A 90 8.49 1.80 11.25
N CYS A 91 8.97 0.55 11.29
CA CYS A 91 8.44 -0.48 12.16
C CYS A 91 8.64 -0.15 13.64
N THR A 92 9.82 0.38 14.02
CA THR A 92 10.11 0.79 15.39
C THR A 92 9.20 1.94 15.83
N SER A 93 8.95 2.90 14.96
CA SER A 93 8.09 4.06 15.28
C SER A 93 6.63 3.66 15.41
N TYR A 94 6.17 2.71 14.60
CA TYR A 94 4.80 2.19 14.66
C TYR A 94 4.58 1.13 15.76
N GLY A 95 5.65 0.43 16.17
CA GLY A 95 5.57 -0.72 17.08
C GLY A 95 5.23 -2.04 16.37
N ALA A 96 5.57 -2.18 15.09
CA ALA A 96 5.34 -3.39 14.29
C ALA A 96 6.60 -4.24 14.10
N ASN A 97 6.42 -5.53 13.81
CA ASN A 97 7.49 -6.40 13.37
C ASN A 97 7.75 -6.23 11.85
N PRO A 98 8.99 -5.97 11.41
CA PRO A 98 9.31 -5.87 9.98
C PRO A 98 8.90 -7.08 9.14
N VAL A 99 8.95 -8.28 9.72
CA VAL A 99 8.53 -9.52 9.05
C VAL A 99 7.04 -9.47 8.74
N GLU A 100 6.22 -9.08 9.72
CA GLU A 100 4.76 -9.00 9.58
C GLU A 100 4.34 -7.89 8.61
N VAL A 101 5.08 -6.77 8.57
CA VAL A 101 4.84 -5.68 7.61
C VAL A 101 5.14 -6.14 6.19
N VAL A 102 6.24 -6.86 5.95
CA VAL A 102 6.57 -7.41 4.62
C VAL A 102 5.55 -8.46 4.20
N ASP A 103 5.13 -9.35 5.11
CA ASP A 103 4.13 -10.37 4.81
C ASP A 103 2.75 -9.74 4.53
N SER A 104 2.40 -8.67 5.26
CA SER A 104 1.20 -7.88 4.98
C SER A 104 1.27 -7.19 3.61
N LEU A 105 2.43 -6.65 3.23
CA LEU A 105 2.61 -6.03 1.91
C LEU A 105 2.48 -7.05 0.77
N LEU A 106 3.02 -8.26 0.92
CA LEU A 106 2.88 -9.33 -0.07
C LEU A 106 1.41 -9.73 -0.27
N ARG A 107 0.65 -9.87 0.83
CA ARG A 107 -0.79 -10.13 0.78
C ARG A 107 -1.53 -8.99 0.11
N LEU A 108 -1.25 -7.74 0.53
CA LEU A 108 -1.88 -6.53 0.00
C LEU A 108 -1.68 -6.40 -1.52
N GLN A 109 -0.45 -6.56 -2.01
CA GLN A 109 -0.15 -6.51 -3.44
C GLN A 109 -0.88 -7.62 -4.22
N THR A 110 -1.00 -8.81 -3.64
CA THR A 110 -1.76 -9.91 -4.24
C THR A 110 -3.25 -9.55 -4.40
N GLU A 111 -3.84 -8.97 -3.36
CA GLU A 111 -5.24 -8.51 -3.40
C GLU A 111 -5.44 -7.36 -4.37
N GLU A 112 -4.53 -6.39 -4.43
CA GLU A 112 -4.60 -5.27 -5.39
C GLU A 112 -4.51 -5.78 -6.84
N ILE A 113 -3.60 -6.72 -7.15
CA ILE A 113 -3.54 -7.37 -8.47
C ILE A 113 -4.87 -8.05 -8.80
N ARG A 114 -5.45 -8.80 -7.85
CA ARG A 114 -6.74 -9.47 -8.03
C ARG A 114 -7.86 -8.46 -8.28
N ARG A 115 -7.90 -7.40 -7.49
CA ARG A 115 -8.91 -6.34 -7.53
C ARG A 115 -8.86 -5.58 -8.86
N ILE A 116 -7.68 -5.12 -9.27
CA ILE A 116 -7.47 -4.44 -10.56
C ILE A 116 -7.90 -5.35 -11.72
N LYS A 117 -7.50 -6.63 -11.71
CA LYS A 117 -7.87 -7.58 -12.79
C LYS A 117 -9.37 -7.83 -12.82
N SER A 118 -9.98 -8.14 -11.67
CA SER A 118 -11.40 -8.51 -11.57
C SER A 118 -12.31 -7.32 -11.86
N LEU A 119 -12.19 -6.23 -11.08
CA LEU A 119 -13.04 -5.05 -11.22
C LEU A 119 -12.79 -4.35 -12.55
N GLY A 120 -11.52 -4.29 -12.99
CA GLY A 120 -11.17 -3.73 -14.29
C GLY A 120 -11.73 -4.52 -15.46
N SER A 121 -11.76 -5.86 -15.41
CA SER A 121 -12.42 -6.67 -16.45
C SER A 121 -13.94 -6.49 -16.51
N ASN A 122 -14.56 -6.12 -15.39
CA ASN A 122 -15.98 -5.80 -15.31
C ASN A 122 -16.29 -4.33 -15.65
N GLY A 123 -15.28 -3.54 -16.03
CA GLY A 123 -15.44 -2.15 -16.43
C GLY A 123 -15.72 -1.18 -15.28
N ILE A 124 -15.45 -1.58 -14.04
CA ILE A 124 -15.65 -0.74 -12.85
C ILE A 124 -14.47 0.23 -12.72
N GLU A 125 -14.76 1.53 -12.68
CA GLU A 125 -13.77 2.57 -12.42
C GLU A 125 -13.50 2.70 -10.91
N PRO A 126 -12.27 3.05 -10.48
CA PRO A 126 -11.10 3.36 -11.32
C PRO A 126 -10.25 2.13 -11.70
N TRP A 127 -10.63 0.91 -11.30
CA TRP A 127 -9.85 -0.30 -11.58
C TRP A 127 -9.72 -0.63 -13.07
N LYS A 128 -10.71 -0.23 -13.89
CA LYS A 128 -10.59 -0.31 -15.35
C LYS A 128 -9.44 0.56 -15.84
N PHE A 129 -9.37 1.82 -15.43
CA PHE A 129 -8.25 2.70 -15.75
C PHE A 129 -6.90 2.14 -15.26
N PHE A 130 -6.82 1.65 -14.02
CA PHE A 130 -5.61 1.03 -13.47
C PHE A 130 -5.15 -0.18 -14.29
N ARG A 131 -6.11 -1.02 -14.71
CA ARG A 131 -5.85 -2.17 -15.58
C ARG A 131 -5.34 -1.74 -16.96
N GLU A 132 -5.93 -0.72 -17.57
CA GLU A 132 -5.51 -0.21 -18.89
C GLU A 132 -4.11 0.44 -18.84
N ARG A 133 -3.74 1.04 -17.71
CA ARG A 133 -2.40 1.61 -17.47
C ARG A 133 -1.32 0.55 -17.23
N GLY A 134 -1.71 -0.68 -16.89
CA GLY A 134 -0.79 -1.80 -16.63
C GLY A 134 -0.38 -1.94 -15.15
N ASP A 135 -1.15 -1.35 -14.24
CA ASP A 135 -0.79 -1.28 -12.81
C ASP A 135 -0.75 -2.68 -12.15
N ALA A 136 -1.56 -3.62 -12.64
CA ALA A 136 -1.57 -4.99 -12.13
C ALA A 136 -0.27 -5.73 -12.49
N GLU A 137 0.26 -5.51 -13.69
CA GLU A 137 1.52 -6.09 -14.15
C GLU A 137 2.72 -5.47 -13.41
N GLU A 138 2.72 -4.14 -13.22
CA GLU A 138 3.74 -3.44 -12.43
C GLU A 138 3.72 -3.94 -10.97
N THR A 139 2.56 -4.01 -10.34
CA THR A 139 2.41 -4.55 -8.98
C THR A 139 2.89 -6.00 -8.88
N GLN A 140 2.66 -6.81 -9.93
CA GLN A 140 3.12 -8.20 -9.98
C GLN A 140 4.65 -8.32 -10.12
N GLU A 141 5.32 -7.36 -10.77
CA GLU A 141 6.79 -7.27 -10.79
C GLU A 141 7.33 -6.86 -9.43
N GLU A 142 6.73 -5.86 -8.80
CA GLU A 142 7.13 -5.37 -7.48
C GLU A 142 6.95 -6.44 -6.38
N ASN A 143 5.85 -7.19 -6.44
CA ASN A 143 5.58 -8.32 -5.54
C ASN A 143 6.63 -9.43 -5.67
N ARG A 144 6.93 -9.87 -6.90
CA ARG A 144 7.99 -10.87 -7.15
C ARG A 144 9.37 -10.38 -6.70
N TRP A 145 9.65 -9.09 -6.89
CA TRP A 145 10.88 -8.50 -6.38
C TRP A 145 10.92 -8.54 -4.85
N LEU A 146 9.83 -8.19 -4.17
CA LEU A 146 9.75 -8.19 -2.71
C LEU A 146 9.99 -9.61 -2.15
N GLU A 147 9.35 -10.63 -2.72
CA GLU A 147 9.59 -12.03 -2.37
C GLU A 147 11.06 -12.42 -2.53
N SER A 148 11.63 -12.14 -3.70
CA SER A 148 13.02 -12.50 -4.04
C SER A 148 14.05 -11.78 -3.16
N ASN A 149 13.69 -10.61 -2.61
CA ASN A 149 14.57 -9.78 -1.79
C ASN A 149 14.26 -9.84 -0.29
N ARG A 150 13.29 -10.66 0.16
CA ARG A 150 12.84 -10.72 1.56
C ARG A 150 13.98 -10.92 2.54
N ARG A 151 14.92 -11.83 2.26
CA ARG A 151 16.13 -12.04 3.10
C ARG A 151 17.01 -10.80 3.17
N ARG A 152 17.27 -10.15 2.03
CA ARG A 152 18.09 -8.94 1.96
C ARG A 152 17.46 -7.78 2.75
N ILE A 153 16.13 -7.66 2.69
CA ILE A 153 15.38 -6.59 3.35
C ILE A 153 15.33 -6.80 4.87
N LEU A 154 15.09 -8.03 5.32
CA LEU A 154 14.89 -8.36 6.74
C LEU A 154 16.20 -8.63 7.50
N GLY A 155 17.26 -9.04 6.83
CA GLY A 155 18.54 -9.44 7.43
C GLY A 155 18.71 -10.94 7.51
#